data_AF-A0A1X0A530-F1
#
_entry.id   AF-A0A1X0A530-F1
#
_cell.length_a   1.000
_cell.length_b   1.000
_cell.length_c   1.000
_cell.angle_alpha   90.00
_cell.angle_beta   90.00
_cell.angle_gamma   90.00
#
_symmetry.space_group_name_H-M   'P 1'
#
loop_
_entity.id
_entity.type
_entity.pdbx_description
1 polymer ?
#
loop_
_entity_poly.entity_id
_entity_poly.type
_entity_poly.pdbx_seq_one_letter_code
_entity_poly.pdbx_strand_id
1 'polypeptide(L)'
;MSDVVERAKAALEGVTEGPWGNYGNAPFEVFQEPEVGQEYIAPRVYALADAQFISRARSLVPELVAEVELLRSTQGLSVQIPEYGEWGSETLAYLFLDFGIQPGDGYEAASARQVDLLRELAAANAEVERLRAGYAAAIHDLHFWAGCIHSNESIQDSMHSAARAHETRLEGDQ
;
A
#
# COMPACT_ATOMS: atom_id res chain seq x y z
N MET A 1 12.37 9.77 -26.92
CA MET A 1 12.43 9.77 -25.45
C MET A 1 12.56 8.32 -25.03
N SER A 2 13.65 7.92 -24.36
CA SER A 2 13.84 6.51 -23.94
C SER A 2 12.70 6.07 -23.00
N ASP A 3 12.34 4.79 -23.00
CA ASP A 3 11.28 4.28 -22.14
C ASP A 3 11.66 4.44 -20.65
N VAL A 4 10.69 4.85 -19.82
CA VAL A 4 10.96 5.17 -18.40
C VAL A 4 11.29 3.92 -17.58
N VAL A 5 10.70 2.76 -17.91
CA VAL A 5 11.01 1.47 -17.26
C VAL A 5 12.41 1.04 -17.66
N GLU A 6 12.76 1.13 -18.94
CA GLU A 6 14.12 0.80 -19.39
C GLU A 6 15.19 1.67 -18.74
N ARG A 7 14.95 2.99 -18.62
CA ARG A 7 15.86 3.87 -17.88
C ARG A 7 15.95 3.52 -16.40
N ALA A 8 14.84 3.16 -15.77
CA ALA A 8 14.81 2.79 -14.36
C ALA A 8 15.57 1.47 -14.12
N LYS A 9 15.34 0.45 -14.97
CA LYS A 9 16.06 -0.83 -14.92
C LYS A 9 17.56 -0.65 -15.15
N ALA A 10 17.95 0.13 -16.16
CA ALA A 10 19.36 0.44 -16.40
C ALA A 10 20.01 1.18 -15.21
N ALA A 11 19.26 2.04 -14.52
CA ALA A 11 19.76 2.71 -13.31
C ALA A 11 19.83 1.78 -12.08
N LEU A 12 19.10 0.66 -12.09
CA LEU A 12 19.15 -0.39 -11.07
C LEU A 12 20.18 -1.49 -11.38
N GLU A 13 20.75 -1.52 -12.59
CA GLU A 13 21.74 -2.52 -12.96
C GLU A 13 23.03 -2.36 -12.13
N GLY A 14 23.44 -3.44 -11.44
CA GLY A 14 24.61 -3.41 -10.53
C GLY A 14 24.34 -2.73 -9.18
N VAL A 15 23.10 -2.33 -8.91
CA VAL A 15 22.65 -1.83 -7.62
C VAL A 15 22.29 -3.04 -6.73
N THR A 16 22.80 -3.07 -5.51
CA THR A 16 22.50 -4.17 -4.58
C THR A 16 21.02 -4.19 -4.15
N GLU A 17 20.48 -5.38 -3.90
CA GLU A 17 19.09 -5.58 -3.47
C GLU A 17 18.92 -5.28 -1.96
N GLY A 18 17.78 -4.73 -1.56
CA GLY A 18 17.48 -4.35 -0.17
C GLY A 18 17.26 -5.54 0.79
N PRO A 19 16.93 -5.29 2.07
CA PRO A 19 16.50 -4.02 2.67
C PRO A 19 17.66 -3.06 3.00
N TRP A 20 17.37 -1.75 2.93
CA TRP A 20 18.34 -0.68 3.13
C TRP A 20 18.14 0.02 4.47
N GLY A 21 19.13 -0.06 5.35
CA GLY A 21 19.14 0.64 6.64
C GLY A 21 19.87 1.98 6.58
N ASN A 22 19.67 2.81 7.61
CA ASN A 22 20.52 3.97 7.90
C ASN A 22 20.94 3.95 9.37
N TYR A 23 22.23 4.19 9.66
CA TYR A 23 22.76 4.28 11.02
C TYR A 23 23.68 5.50 11.17
N GLY A 24 23.82 6.01 12.39
CA GLY A 24 24.84 7.00 12.78
C GLY A 24 24.32 8.32 13.38
N ASN A 25 25.15 8.95 14.24
CA ASN A 25 24.98 10.32 14.74
C ASN A 25 25.72 11.37 13.86
N ALA A 26 26.09 10.96 12.63
CA ALA A 26 26.86 11.60 11.54
C ALA A 26 28.20 10.88 11.23
N PRO A 27 28.60 10.75 9.95
CA PRO A 27 27.80 10.79 8.71
C PRO A 27 26.80 9.62 8.67
N PHE A 28 25.68 9.79 7.97
CA PHE A 28 24.65 8.74 7.82
C PHE A 28 25.06 7.81 6.69
N GLU A 29 25.22 6.53 7.02
CA GLU A 29 25.64 5.51 6.08
C GLU A 29 24.40 4.76 5.57
N VAL A 30 24.24 4.68 4.25
CA VAL A 30 23.20 3.86 3.61
C VAL A 30 23.87 2.53 3.24
N PHE A 31 23.52 1.45 3.93
CA PHE A 31 24.14 0.14 3.72
C PHE A 31 23.09 -0.93 3.44
N GLN A 32 23.54 -1.95 2.71
CA GLN A 32 22.91 -3.26 2.66
C GLN A 32 23.41 -4.04 3.88
N GLU A 33 22.53 -4.73 4.61
CA GLU A 33 22.97 -5.62 5.70
C GLU A 33 23.92 -6.69 5.15
N PRO A 34 25.19 -6.75 5.60
CA PRO A 34 26.13 -7.75 5.12
C PRO A 34 25.82 -9.12 5.71
N GLU A 35 26.22 -10.18 5.00
CA GLU A 35 26.33 -11.52 5.59
C GLU A 35 27.36 -11.52 6.73
N VAL A 36 27.20 -12.46 7.68
CA VAL A 36 28.07 -12.56 8.86
C VAL A 36 29.54 -12.68 8.45
N GLY A 37 30.33 -11.64 8.78
CA GLY A 37 31.77 -11.59 8.52
C GLY A 37 32.22 -10.75 7.33
N GLN A 38 31.32 -10.01 6.65
CA GLN A 38 31.68 -9.06 5.60
C GLN A 38 31.74 -7.60 6.09
N GLU A 39 32.57 -6.79 5.41
CA GLU A 39 32.79 -5.38 5.71
C GLU A 39 31.70 -4.51 5.05
N TYR A 40 31.23 -3.49 5.77
CA TYR A 40 30.19 -2.57 5.29
C TYR A 40 30.74 -1.67 4.17
N ILE A 41 30.13 -1.71 2.99
CA ILE A 41 30.40 -0.75 1.92
C ILE A 41 29.21 0.22 1.87
N ALA A 42 29.38 1.41 2.46
CA ALA A 42 28.32 2.41 2.54
C ALA A 42 28.77 3.77 1.96
N PRO A 43 28.04 4.37 1.00
CA PRO A 43 28.22 5.77 0.68
C PRO A 43 27.87 6.64 1.90
N ARG A 44 28.77 7.56 2.25
CA ARG A 44 28.52 8.55 3.31
C ARG A 44 27.56 9.61 2.80
N VAL A 45 26.42 9.76 3.48
CA VAL A 45 25.43 10.80 3.24
C VAL A 45 25.43 11.74 4.44
N TYR A 46 25.59 13.05 4.19
CA TYR A 46 25.84 14.02 5.27
C TYR A 46 24.56 14.51 5.96
N ALA A 47 23.38 14.29 5.37
CA ALA A 47 22.09 14.65 5.93
C ALA A 47 21.19 13.42 6.16
N LEU A 48 20.54 13.37 7.33
CA LEU A 48 19.62 12.28 7.71
C LEU A 48 18.46 12.14 6.71
N ALA A 49 17.92 13.28 6.25
CA ALA A 49 16.82 13.31 5.30
C ALA A 49 17.21 12.67 3.96
N ASP A 50 18.41 12.95 3.47
CA ASP A 50 18.93 12.37 2.23
C ASP A 50 19.17 10.86 2.39
N ALA A 51 19.70 10.42 3.54
CA ALA A 51 19.89 9.00 3.82
C ALA A 51 18.56 8.23 3.88
N GLN A 52 17.55 8.82 4.53
CA GLN A 52 16.19 8.25 4.58
C GLN A 52 15.53 8.24 3.20
N PHE A 53 15.69 9.30 2.41
CA PHE A 53 15.17 9.37 1.05
C PHE A 53 15.80 8.29 0.16
N ILE A 54 17.13 8.15 0.20
CA ILE A 54 17.85 7.15 -0.61
C ILE A 54 17.47 5.73 -0.19
N SER A 55 17.45 5.43 1.12
CA SER A 55 17.02 4.11 1.63
C SER A 55 15.61 3.75 1.14
N ARG A 56 14.64 4.66 1.34
CA ARG A 56 13.25 4.44 0.90
C ARG A 56 13.13 4.32 -0.62
N ALA A 57 13.85 5.15 -1.37
CA ALA A 57 13.84 5.11 -2.83
C ALA A 57 14.41 3.79 -3.36
N ARG A 58 15.48 3.26 -2.76
CA ARG A 58 16.07 1.97 -3.18
C ARG A 58 15.15 0.79 -2.92
N SER A 59 14.30 0.85 -1.90
CA SER A 59 13.23 -0.14 -1.69
C SER A 59 12.04 0.05 -2.65
N LEU A 60 11.58 1.29 -2.83
CA LEU A 60 10.32 1.58 -3.54
C LEU A 60 10.44 1.52 -5.07
N VAL A 61 11.59 1.90 -5.64
CA VAL A 61 11.75 1.99 -7.11
C VAL A 61 11.57 0.63 -7.81
N PRO A 62 12.12 -0.50 -7.33
CA PRO A 62 11.84 -1.81 -7.90
C PRO A 62 10.34 -2.18 -7.89
N GLU A 63 9.62 -1.89 -6.80
CA GLU A 63 8.18 -2.13 -6.69
C GLU A 63 7.38 -1.30 -7.71
N LEU A 64 7.75 -0.02 -7.87
CA LEU A 64 7.12 0.86 -8.87
C LEU A 64 7.41 0.40 -10.31
N VAL A 65 8.61 -0.10 -10.58
CA VAL A 65 8.95 -0.65 -11.90
C VAL A 65 8.06 -1.86 -12.20
N ALA A 66 7.95 -2.80 -11.25
CA ALA A 66 7.10 -3.98 -11.40
C ALA A 66 5.62 -3.61 -11.64
N GLU A 67 5.09 -2.63 -10.89
CA GLU A 67 3.72 -2.16 -11.04
C GLU A 67 3.49 -1.51 -12.42
N VAL A 68 4.42 -0.68 -12.90
CA VAL A 68 4.31 -0.05 -14.22
C VAL A 68 4.37 -1.10 -15.34
N GLU A 69 5.18 -2.14 -15.20
CA GLU A 69 5.22 -3.26 -16.16
C GLU A 69 3.91 -4.06 -16.15
N LEU A 70 3.36 -4.32 -14.96
CA LEU A 70 2.05 -4.95 -14.82
C LEU A 70 0.95 -4.11 -15.46
N LEU A 71 0.91 -2.80 -15.19
CA LEU A 71 -0.05 -1.89 -15.80
C LEU A 71 0.10 -1.83 -17.31
N ARG A 72 1.33 -1.85 -17.84
CA ARG A 72 1.58 -1.85 -19.28
C ARG A 72 1.26 -3.17 -19.95
N SER A 73 1.48 -4.30 -19.29
CA SER A 73 1.00 -5.60 -19.79
C SER A 73 -0.53 -5.65 -19.80
N THR A 74 -1.18 -5.09 -18.78
CA THR A 74 -2.65 -5.01 -18.65
C THR A 74 -3.27 -4.00 -19.61
N GLN A 75 -2.61 -2.86 -19.87
CA GLN A 75 -3.02 -1.87 -20.88
C GLN A 75 -2.64 -2.31 -22.30
N GLY A 76 -1.58 -3.11 -22.44
CA GLY A 76 -1.20 -3.83 -23.66
C GLY A 76 -2.18 -4.96 -23.99
N LEU A 77 -2.88 -5.49 -23.00
CA LEU A 77 -4.23 -6.05 -23.13
C LEU A 77 -5.26 -4.94 -23.44
N SER A 78 -4.96 -4.09 -24.43
CA SER A 78 -6.05 -3.60 -25.26
C SER A 78 -6.62 -4.88 -25.86
N VAL A 79 -7.81 -5.30 -25.42
CA VAL A 79 -8.60 -6.22 -26.22
C VAL A 79 -8.77 -5.48 -27.54
N GLN A 80 -7.94 -5.84 -28.53
CA GLN A 80 -8.23 -5.56 -29.91
C GLN A 80 -9.52 -6.31 -30.13
N ILE A 81 -10.65 -5.64 -29.91
CA ILE A 81 -11.96 -6.17 -30.29
C ILE A 81 -11.85 -6.23 -31.80
N PRO A 82 -11.73 -7.42 -32.41
CA PRO A 82 -11.65 -7.52 -33.85
C PRO A 82 -12.90 -6.84 -34.41
N GLU A 83 -12.73 -6.06 -35.48
CA GLU A 83 -13.86 -5.52 -36.23
C GLU A 83 -14.84 -6.68 -36.54
N TYR A 84 -16.13 -6.43 -36.32
CA TYR A 84 -17.18 -7.45 -36.26
C TYR A 84 -17.13 -8.37 -37.51
N GLY A 85 -16.54 -9.55 -37.36
CA GLY A 85 -16.34 -10.50 -38.48
C GLY A 85 -15.14 -11.44 -38.35
N GLU A 86 -14.09 -11.07 -37.60
CA GLU A 86 -12.86 -11.88 -37.44
C GLU A 86 -12.73 -12.57 -36.07
N TRP A 87 -13.84 -12.73 -35.34
CA TRP A 87 -13.78 -13.53 -34.13
C TRP A 87 -13.65 -15.00 -34.52
N GLY A 88 -12.43 -15.52 -34.47
CA GLY A 88 -12.19 -16.96 -34.49
C GLY A 88 -13.02 -17.62 -33.38
N SER A 89 -13.70 -18.72 -33.70
CA SER A 89 -14.60 -19.45 -32.80
C SER A 89 -13.97 -19.80 -31.45
N GLU A 90 -12.64 -19.86 -31.38
CA GLU A 90 -11.85 -20.21 -30.21
C GLU A 90 -11.74 -19.06 -29.20
N THR A 91 -11.50 -17.81 -29.63
CA THR A 91 -11.43 -16.64 -28.73
C THR A 91 -12.80 -16.30 -28.13
N LEU A 92 -13.86 -16.47 -28.92
CA LEU A 92 -15.23 -16.39 -28.41
C LEU A 92 -15.51 -17.49 -27.39
N ALA A 93 -15.06 -18.72 -27.63
CA ALA A 93 -15.27 -19.82 -26.69
C ALA A 93 -14.65 -19.56 -25.31
N TYR A 94 -13.46 -18.96 -25.23
CA TYR A 94 -12.84 -18.60 -23.95
C TYR A 94 -13.61 -17.51 -23.20
N LEU A 95 -14.05 -16.46 -23.89
CA LEU A 95 -14.90 -15.40 -23.30
C LEU A 95 -16.29 -15.91 -22.92
N PHE A 96 -16.82 -16.94 -23.59
CA PHE A 96 -18.11 -17.51 -23.24
C PHE A 96 -18.01 -18.46 -22.03
N LEU A 97 -16.94 -19.24 -21.91
CA LEU A 97 -16.72 -20.18 -20.80
C LEU A 97 -16.58 -19.49 -19.43
N ASP A 98 -15.77 -18.42 -19.33
CA ASP A 98 -15.57 -17.70 -18.06
C ASP A 98 -16.82 -16.95 -17.60
N PHE A 99 -17.74 -16.66 -18.53
CA PHE A 99 -18.98 -15.94 -18.27
C PHE A 99 -20.20 -16.88 -18.19
N GLY A 100 -19.99 -18.20 -18.31
CA GLY A 100 -21.02 -19.23 -18.21
C GLY A 100 -21.98 -19.32 -19.40
N ILE A 101 -21.62 -18.72 -20.53
CA ILE A 101 -22.40 -18.69 -21.77
C ILE A 101 -22.03 -19.93 -22.59
N GLN A 102 -23.00 -20.74 -23.02
CA GLN A 102 -22.73 -21.94 -23.79
C GLN A 102 -22.58 -21.62 -25.28
N PRO A 103 -21.73 -22.37 -26.02
CA PRO A 103 -21.71 -22.30 -27.47
C PRO A 103 -23.11 -22.63 -28.04
N GLY A 104 -23.78 -21.63 -28.61
CA GLY A 104 -25.13 -21.77 -29.18
C GLY A 104 -26.22 -20.91 -28.52
N ASP A 105 -25.94 -20.30 -27.35
CA ASP A 105 -26.91 -19.45 -26.64
C ASP A 105 -27.21 -18.12 -27.37
N GLY A 106 -26.40 -17.79 -28.39
CA GLY A 106 -26.57 -16.60 -29.22
C GLY A 106 -26.16 -15.29 -28.51
N TYR A 107 -26.10 -14.20 -29.27
CA TYR A 107 -25.63 -12.89 -28.81
C TYR A 107 -26.52 -12.28 -27.70
N GLU A 108 -27.83 -12.49 -27.76
CA GLU A 108 -28.77 -11.89 -26.79
C GLU A 108 -28.61 -12.46 -25.39
N ALA A 109 -28.42 -13.78 -25.26
CA ALA A 109 -28.18 -14.42 -23.97
C ALA A 109 -26.83 -13.99 -23.38
N ALA A 110 -25.80 -13.89 -24.22
CA ALA A 110 -24.49 -13.38 -23.83
C ALA A 110 -24.56 -11.93 -23.32
N SER A 111 -25.25 -11.06 -24.07
CA SER A 111 -25.43 -9.65 -23.71
C SER A 111 -26.25 -9.49 -22.42
N ALA A 112 -27.29 -10.30 -22.22
CA ALA A 112 -28.07 -10.28 -20.98
C ALA A 112 -27.22 -10.68 -19.78
N ARG A 113 -26.41 -11.74 -19.92
CA ARG A 113 -25.51 -12.20 -18.85
C ARG A 113 -24.43 -11.16 -18.50
N GLN A 114 -23.89 -10.48 -19.50
CA GLN A 114 -22.96 -9.37 -19.27
C GLN A 114 -23.60 -8.23 -18.47
N VAL A 115 -24.85 -7.87 -18.77
CA VAL A 115 -25.58 -6.83 -18.01
C VAL A 115 -25.82 -7.29 -16.56
N ASP A 116 -26.14 -8.56 -16.33
CA ASP A 116 -26.33 -9.10 -14.98
C ASP A 116 -25.04 -9.04 -14.16
N LEU A 117 -23.90 -9.43 -14.75
CA LEU A 117 -22.59 -9.36 -14.08
C LEU A 117 -22.19 -7.92 -13.75
N LEU A 118 -22.50 -6.95 -14.62
CA LEU A 118 -22.27 -5.54 -14.33
C LEU A 118 -23.11 -5.05 -13.13
N ARG A 119 -24.35 -5.56 -12.98
CA ARG A 119 -25.17 -5.25 -11.79
C ARG A 119 -24.62 -5.90 -10.53
N GLU A 120 -24.18 -7.16 -10.62
CA GLU A 120 -23.55 -7.86 -9.50
C GLU A 120 -22.27 -7.13 -9.03
N LEU A 121 -21.44 -6.69 -9.98
CA LEU A 121 -20.24 -5.89 -9.68
C LEU A 121 -20.59 -4.54 -9.03
N ALA A 122 -21.62 -3.85 -9.53
CA ALA A 122 -22.08 -2.61 -8.93
C ALA A 122 -22.59 -2.80 -7.49
N ALA A 123 -23.30 -3.90 -7.22
CA ALA A 123 -23.75 -4.25 -5.88
C ALA A 123 -22.60 -4.57 -4.94
N ALA A 124 -21.60 -5.33 -5.41
CA ALA A 124 -20.39 -5.63 -4.64
C ALA A 124 -19.60 -4.36 -4.30
N ASN A 125 -19.46 -3.42 -5.24
CA ASN A 125 -18.81 -2.14 -4.99
C ASN A 125 -19.57 -1.30 -3.95
N ALA A 126 -20.90 -1.26 -4.01
CA ALA A 126 -21.70 -0.56 -3.00
C ALA A 126 -21.50 -1.14 -1.59
N GLU A 127 -21.36 -2.47 -1.49
CA GLU A 127 -21.08 -3.15 -0.23
C GLU A 127 -19.67 -2.85 0.31
N VAL A 128 -18.66 -2.79 -0.57
CA VAL A 128 -17.30 -2.38 -0.18
C VAL A 128 -17.30 -0.96 0.39
N GLU A 129 -18.00 -0.02 -0.25
CA GLU A 129 -18.12 1.35 0.25
C GLU A 129 -18.85 1.42 1.59
N ARG A 130 -19.91 0.62 1.77
CA ARG A 130 -20.62 0.50 3.06
C ARG A 130 -19.67 0.00 4.16
N LEU A 131 -18.86 -1.02 3.88
CA LEU A 131 -17.89 -1.56 4.83
C LEU A 131 -16.80 -0.53 5.16
N ARG A 132 -16.26 0.18 4.16
CA ARG A 132 -15.27 1.25 4.36
C ARG A 132 -15.81 2.33 5.29
N ALA A 133 -17.05 2.78 5.09
CA ALA A 133 -17.70 3.74 5.97
C ALA A 133 -17.87 3.20 7.40
N GLY A 134 -18.25 1.93 7.54
CA GLY A 134 -18.35 1.27 8.85
C GLY A 134 -17.01 1.18 9.58
N TYR A 135 -15.93 0.82 8.89
CA TYR A 135 -14.59 0.81 9.45
C TYR A 135 -14.12 2.20 9.86
N ALA A 136 -14.39 3.24 9.06
CA ALA A 136 -14.05 4.62 9.40
C ALA A 136 -14.76 5.08 10.68
N ALA A 137 -16.04 4.74 10.86
CA ALA A 137 -16.79 5.03 12.08
C ALA A 137 -16.21 4.30 13.30
N ALA A 138 -15.90 3.00 13.17
CA ALA A 138 -15.32 2.22 14.25
C ALA A 138 -13.93 2.75 14.68
N ILE A 139 -13.12 3.18 13.72
CA ILE A 139 -11.82 3.82 14.00
C ILE A 139 -12.02 5.13 14.75
N HIS A 140 -13.00 5.95 14.35
CA HIS A 140 -13.31 7.21 15.02
C HIS A 140 -13.74 6.97 16.48
N ASP A 141 -14.60 5.99 16.73
CA ASP A 141 -15.07 5.64 18.08
C ASP A 141 -13.92 5.13 18.97
N LEU A 142 -13.01 4.33 18.40
CA LEU A 142 -11.83 3.86 19.11
C LEU A 142 -10.91 5.02 19.51
N HIS A 143 -10.67 5.98 18.61
CA HIS A 143 -9.87 7.17 18.91
C HIS A 143 -10.53 8.05 19.98
N PHE A 144 -11.85 8.20 19.92
CA PHE A 144 -12.62 8.92 20.95
C PHE A 144 -12.45 8.26 22.32
N TRP A 145 -12.64 6.94 22.40
CA TRP A 145 -12.50 6.20 23.65
C TRP A 145 -11.07 6.24 24.21
N ALA A 146 -10.06 6.09 23.35
CA ALA A 146 -8.66 6.25 23.73
C ALA A 146 -8.37 7.65 24.29
N GLY A 147 -8.96 8.70 23.70
CA GLY A 147 -8.88 10.07 24.22
C GLY A 147 -9.51 10.24 25.60
N CYS A 148 -10.68 9.63 25.84
CA CYS A 148 -11.33 9.63 27.16
C CYS A 148 -10.47 8.95 28.23
N ILE A 149 -9.79 7.85 27.90
CA ILE A 149 -8.88 7.16 28.83
C ILE A 149 -7.70 8.05 29.20
N HIS A 150 -7.02 8.63 28.21
CA HIS A 150 -5.90 9.54 28.46
C HIS A 150 -6.32 10.74 29.32
N SER A 151 -7.53 11.27 29.09
CA SER A 151 -8.07 12.34 29.92
C SER A 151 -8.31 11.91 31.37
N ASN A 152 -8.82 10.70 31.59
CA ASN A 152 -9.06 10.18 32.94
C ASN A 152 -7.74 9.93 33.70
N GLU A 153 -6.73 9.37 33.03
CA GLU A 153 -5.38 9.19 33.61
C GLU A 153 -4.78 10.54 34.00
N SER A 154 -4.89 11.56 33.14
CA SER A 154 -4.42 12.91 33.45
C SER A 154 -5.13 13.55 34.66
N ILE A 155 -6.43 13.31 34.80
CA ILE A 155 -7.20 13.77 35.98
C ILE A 155 -6.72 13.05 37.24
N GLN A 156 -6.52 11.72 37.19
CA GLN A 156 -6.03 10.94 38.32
C GLN A 156 -4.63 11.39 38.76
N ASP A 157 -3.72 11.62 37.81
CA ASP A 157 -2.37 12.12 38.10
C ASP A 157 -2.39 13.51 38.75
N SER A 158 -3.26 14.40 38.26
CA SER A 158 -3.45 15.73 38.84
C SER A 158 -3.96 15.66 40.28
N MET A 159 -4.91 14.76 40.56
CA MET A 159 -5.41 14.52 41.91
C MET A 159 -4.34 13.93 42.84
N HIS A 160 -3.55 12.96 42.38
CA HIS A 160 -2.45 12.39 43.16
C HIS A 160 -1.33 13.41 43.43
N SER A 161 -1.06 14.30 42.48
CA SER A 161 -0.11 15.41 42.68
C SER A 161 -0.64 16.40 43.73
N ALA A 162 -1.91 16.79 43.64
CA ALA A 162 -2.56 17.68 44.60
C ALA A 162 -2.61 17.08 46.02
N ALA A 163 -2.90 15.78 46.15
CA ALA A 163 -2.89 15.08 47.43
C ALA A 163 -1.50 15.09 48.09
N ARG A 164 -0.44 14.80 47.32
CA ARG A 164 0.95 14.85 47.80
C ARG A 164 1.38 16.27 48.19
N ALA A 165 0.96 17.28 47.43
CA ALA A 165 1.23 18.68 47.76
C ALA A 165 0.52 19.12 49.05
N HIS A 166 -0.66 18.56 49.36
CA HIS A 166 -1.37 18.83 50.60
C HIS A 166 -0.70 18.14 51.80
N GLU A 167 -0.29 16.89 51.65
CA GLU A 167 0.38 16.10 52.69
C GLU A 167 1.72 16.73 53.09
N THR A 168 2.54 17.12 52.11
CA THR A 168 3.80 17.86 52.35
C THR A 168 3.59 19.22 53.02
N ARG A 169 2.46 19.89 52.76
CA ARG A 169 2.12 21.17 53.41
C ARG A 169 1.73 20.98 54.87
N LEU A 170 1.03 19.89 55.20
CA LEU A 170 0.68 19.55 56.58
C LEU A 170 1.90 19.10 57.41
N GLU A 171 2.85 18.43 56.79
CA GLU A 171 4.12 18.03 57.44
C GLU A 171 5.07 19.22 57.69
N GLY A 172 5.00 20.27 56.87
CA GLY A 172 5.83 21.47 57.03
C GLY A 172 5.31 22.50 58.03
N ASP A 173 4.05 22.37 58.48
CA ASP A 173 3.42 23.26 59.48
C ASP A 173 3.47 22.70 60.93
N GLN A 174 4.19 21.59 61.16
CA GLN A 174 4.53 21.03 62.50
C GLN A 174 5.94 21.43 62.95
#